data_AF-T0Y564-F1
#
_entry.id   AF-T0Y564-F1
#
_cell.length_a   1.000
_cell.length_b   1.000
_cell.length_c   1.000
_cell.angle_alpha   90.00
_cell.angle_beta   90.00
_cell.angle_gamma   90.00
#
_symmetry.space_group_name_H-M   'P 1'
#
loop_
_entity.id
_entity.type
_entity.pdbx_description
1 polymer ?
#
loop_
_entity_poly.entity_id
_entity_poly.type
_entity_poly.pdbx_seq_one_letter_code
_entity_poly.pdbx_strand_id
1 'polypeptide(L)' 'MSPPAFPAPSAVITLTTDFGHQGPFVGVMKGRILGRFPAARIIDLTHQILV' A
#
# COMPACT_ATOMS: atom_id res chain seq x y z
N MET A 1 -18.33 -32.59 -3.96
CA MET A 1 -16.97 -32.08 -3.73
C MET A 1 -17.06 -30.57 -3.64
N SER A 2 -16.73 -29.98 -2.50
CA SER A 2 -16.68 -28.52 -2.38
C SER A 2 -15.50 -27.99 -3.20
N PRO A 3 -15.64 -26.84 -3.89
CA PRO A 3 -14.52 -26.24 -4.63
C PRO A 3 -13.37 -25.88 -3.68
N PRO A 4 -12.11 -25.88 -4.14
CA PRO A 4 -10.99 -25.44 -3.32
C PRO A 4 -11.23 -23.98 -2.92
N ALA A 5 -11.22 -23.72 -1.62
CA ALA A 5 -11.27 -22.35 -1.11
C ALA A 5 -10.00 -21.64 -1.55
N PHE A 6 -10.12 -20.58 -2.34
CA PHE A 6 -8.99 -19.72 -2.63
C PHE A 6 -8.49 -19.11 -1.31
N PRO A 7 -7.17 -19.05 -1.10
CA PRO A 7 -6.62 -18.41 0.08
C PRO A 7 -7.09 -16.95 0.13
N ALA A 8 -7.42 -16.48 1.34
CA ALA A 8 -7.84 -15.10 1.54
C ALA A 8 -6.69 -14.15 1.13
N PRO A 9 -7.01 -12.99 0.52
CA PRO A 9 -5.99 -12.00 0.16
C PRO A 9 -5.23 -11.50 1.39
N SER A 10 -3.91 -11.29 1.26
CA SER A 10 -2.98 -11.00 2.37
C SER A 10 -3.11 -9.60 2.99
N ALA A 11 -3.95 -8.74 2.39
CA ALA A 11 -4.15 -7.34 2.74
C ALA A 11 -2.86 -6.49 2.74
N VAL A 12 -1.81 -6.89 2.02
CA VAL A 12 -0.55 -6.12 1.90
C VAL A 12 -0.59 -5.23 0.67
N ILE A 13 -0.24 -3.96 0.82
CA ILE A 13 -0.04 -3.00 -0.26
C ILE A 13 1.40 -2.49 -0.15
N THR A 14 2.21 -2.70 -1.19
CA THR A 14 3.55 -2.12 -1.26
C THR A 14 3.52 -0.77 -1.98
N LEU A 15 4.26 0.23 -1.48
CA LEU A 15 4.37 1.55 -2.12
C LEU A 15 5.79 1.79 -2.65
N THR A 16 5.86 2.18 -3.93
CA THR A 16 7.07 2.65 -4.60
C THR A 16 6.74 3.96 -5.31
N THR A 17 7.43 5.05 -4.98
CA THR A 17 7.16 6.38 -5.56
C THR A 17 8.45 7.19 -5.77
N ASP A 18 8.35 8.28 -6.51
CA ASP A 18 9.38 9.30 -6.75
C ASP A 18 9.16 10.60 -5.95
N PHE A 19 8.12 10.65 -5.11
CA PHE A 19 7.72 11.84 -4.34
C PHE A 19 8.80 12.44 -3.41
N GLY A 20 9.80 11.65 -3.05
CA GLY A 20 10.68 11.96 -1.93
C GLY A 20 9.92 12.01 -0.61
N HIS A 21 10.60 12.54 0.42
CA HIS A 21 10.06 12.68 1.78
C HIS A 21 9.91 14.15 2.22
N GLN A 22 10.19 15.10 1.33
CA GLN A 22 10.09 16.53 1.65
C GLN A 22 8.63 17.02 1.66
N GLY A 23 7.80 16.44 0.80
CA GLY A 23 6.37 16.76 0.70
C GLY A 23 5.48 15.74 1.42
N PRO A 24 4.19 16.07 1.64
CA PRO A 24 3.25 15.23 2.38
C PRO A 24 2.70 14.06 1.56
N PHE A 25 3.11 13.89 0.31
CA PHE A 25 2.43 13.03 -0.67
C PHE A 25 2.35 11.56 -0.23
N VAL A 26 3.43 11.02 0.34
CA VAL A 26 3.44 9.66 0.91
C VAL A 26 2.40 9.53 2.03
N GLY A 27 2.33 10.50 2.93
CA GLY A 27 1.35 10.54 4.02
C GLY A 27 -0.08 10.62 3.51
N VAL A 28 -0.35 11.49 2.53
CA VAL A 28 -1.67 11.62 1.89
C VAL A 28 -2.10 10.30 1.24
N MET A 29 -1.20 9.66 0.50
CA MET A 29 -1.48 8.37 -0.15
C MET A 29 -1.83 7.29 0.87
N LYS A 30 -1.05 7.16 1.95
CA LYS A 30 -1.34 6.23 3.05
C LYS A 30 -2.68 6.52 3.72
N GLY A 31 -2.96 7.78 4.01
CA GLY A 31 -4.24 8.19 4.60
C GLY A 31 -5.44 7.83 3.72
N ARG A 32 -5.34 8.00 2.40
CA ARG A 32 -6.40 7.60 1.46
C ARG A 32 -6.59 6.08 1.40
N ILE A 33 -5.51 5.32 1.39
CA ILE A 33 -5.57 3.85 1.40
C ILE A 33 -6.22 3.36 2.68
N LEU A 34 -5.75 3.80 3.85
CA LEU A 34 -6.27 3.36 5.15
C LEU A 34 -7.69 3.84 5.40
N GLY A 35 -8.09 4.99 4.85
CA GLY A 35 -9.47 5.46 4.91
C GLY A 35 -10.44 4.56 4.14
N ARG A 36 -10.00 3.92 3.04
CA ARG A 36 -10.84 3.02 2.23
C ARG A 36 -10.73 1.55 2.66
N PHE A 37 -9.55 1.14 3.11
CA PHE A 37 -9.21 -0.22 3.50
C PHE A 37 -8.50 -0.20 4.86
N PRO A 38 -9.24 -0.11 5.98
CA PRO A 38 -8.65 0.03 7.31
C PRO A 38 -7.76 -1.14 7.75
N ALA A 39 -7.96 -2.33 7.17
CA ALA A 39 -7.17 -3.53 7.45
C ALA A 39 -5.93 -3.68 6.56
N ALA A 40 -5.68 -2.75 5.63
CA ALA A 40 -4.52 -2.81 4.76
C ALA A 40 -3.21 -2.61 5.55
N ARG A 41 -2.21 -3.42 5.24
CA ARG A 41 -0.82 -3.27 5.71
C ARG A 41 -0.01 -2.62 4.60
N ILE A 42 0.42 -1.39 4.83
CA ILE A 42 1.23 -0.65 3.86
C ILE A 42 2.71 -0.88 4.13
N ILE A 43 3.45 -1.34 3.12
CA ILE A 43 4.89 -1.55 3.18
C ILE A 43 5.57 -0.64 2.16
N ASP A 44 6.34 0.34 2.62
CA ASP A 44 7.11 1.17 1.70
C ASP A 44 8.33 0.38 1.21
N LEU A 45 8.51 0.32 -0.11
CA LEU A 45 9.73 -0.20 -0.71
C LEU A 45 10.76 0.93 -0.88
N THR A 46 10.33 2.04 -1.49
CA THR A 46 11.10 3.29 -1.56
C THR A 46 10.22 4.44 -2.05
N HIS A 47 10.50 5.65 -1.59
CA HIS A 47 9.89 6.89 -2.10
C HIS A 47 10.92 7.79 -2.79
N GLN A 48 12.12 7.29 -3.05
CA GLN A 48 13.27 8.03 -3.58
C GLN A 48 13.65 7.56 -4.99
N ILE A 49 12.68 7.09 -5.79
CA ILE A 49 12.95 6.80 -7.20
C ILE A 49 13.40 8.10 -7.88
N LEU A 50 14.54 8.04 -8.57
CA LEU A 50 15.03 9.13 -9.39
C LEU A 50 14.27 9.12 -10.72
N VAL A 51 13.71 10.27 -11.08
CA VAL A 51 13.10 10.54 -12.39
C VAL A 51 13.91 11.62 -13.08
#